data_AF-A0A250ID78-F1
#
_entry.id   AF-A0A250ID78-F1
#
_cell.length_a   1.000
_cell.length_b   1.000
_cell.length_c   1.000
_cell.angle_alpha   90.00
_cell.angle_beta   90.00
_cell.angle_gamma   90.00
#
_symmetry.space_group_name_H-M   'P 1'
#
loop_
_entity.id
_entity.type
_entity.pdbx_description
1 polymer ?
#
loop_
_entity_poly.entity_id
_entity_poly.type
_entity_poly.pdbx_seq_one_letter_code
_entity_poly.pdbx_strand_id
1 'polypeptide(L)'
;MLNLRRSVTLLAVLFAGAASAQIKSANPMNYVGEQHNAYLACLQKVNADGKSNPLEALVDQCGFKPEQPADEFIQEYTELMPENLLAPLSQMLAPHRKAFNDRQYSVALEVERVLSTQSPEQASRSLADLENKAVLSLGRETADLAVLSGVATARHSLIFWTQSPPQARAKWWQVVLADVAGGIVGGVFGGGVGAVGLGTACSGAVAKLE
;
A
#
# COMPACT_ATOMS: atom_id res chain seq x y z
N MET A 1 7.66 47.68 31.94
CA MET A 1 8.57 46.78 31.19
C MET A 1 7.82 45.48 30.93
N LEU A 2 7.18 45.34 29.77
CA LEU A 2 6.55 44.08 29.35
C LEU A 2 7.57 43.27 28.55
N ASN A 3 8.06 42.17 29.12
CA ASN A 3 8.86 41.18 28.38
C ASN A 3 7.94 40.18 27.70
N LEU A 4 7.58 40.52 26.46
CA LEU A 4 7.00 39.64 25.48
C LEU A 4 8.13 38.78 24.88
N ARG A 5 8.00 37.45 24.91
CA ARG A 5 8.40 36.48 23.86
C ARG A 5 8.77 35.13 24.44
N ARG A 6 7.97 34.12 24.12
CA ARG A 6 8.42 32.80 23.65
C ARG A 6 7.26 32.18 22.89
N SER A 7 7.08 32.64 21.66
CA SER A 7 6.23 31.97 20.68
C SER A 7 6.93 30.66 20.30
N VAL A 8 6.33 29.53 20.69
CA VAL A 8 6.70 28.21 20.18
C VAL A 8 6.14 28.13 18.76
N THR A 9 6.99 28.29 17.77
CA THR A 9 6.61 28.08 16.37
C THR A 9 6.48 26.56 16.17
N LEU A 10 5.25 26.06 16.15
CA LEU A 10 4.92 24.74 15.65
C LEU A 10 5.35 24.69 14.18
N LEU A 11 6.41 23.92 13.87
CA LEU A 11 6.80 23.67 12.49
C LEU A 11 5.85 22.60 11.93
N ALA A 12 4.71 23.04 11.39
CA ALA A 12 3.86 22.17 10.57
C ALA A 12 4.62 21.84 9.29
N VAL A 13 5.15 20.61 9.19
CA VAL A 13 5.73 20.10 7.95
C VAL A 13 4.59 19.90 6.94
N LEU A 14 4.35 20.93 6.14
CA LEU A 14 3.51 20.85 4.95
C LEU A 14 4.29 20.08 3.88
N PHE A 15 3.98 18.80 3.70
CA PHE A 15 4.40 18.06 2.51
C PHE A 15 3.69 18.66 1.29
N ALA A 16 4.34 19.61 0.64
CA ALA A 16 3.91 20.15 -0.63
C ALA A 16 4.25 19.16 -1.77
N GLY A 17 3.22 18.44 -2.23
CA GLY A 17 2.90 18.35 -3.65
C GLY A 17 3.76 17.46 -4.55
N ALA A 18 3.53 16.14 -4.49
CA ALA A 18 3.01 15.51 -5.69
C ALA A 18 1.49 15.57 -5.55
N ALA A 19 0.78 16.19 -6.48
CA ALA A 19 -0.69 16.17 -6.45
C ALA A 19 -1.12 14.71 -6.61
N SER A 20 -1.37 14.02 -5.48
CA SER A 20 -2.06 12.75 -5.48
C SER A 20 -3.39 13.02 -6.17
N ALA A 21 -3.63 12.42 -7.33
CA ALA A 21 -4.93 12.52 -7.96
C ALA A 21 -5.95 12.02 -6.94
N GLN A 22 -6.73 12.94 -6.37
CA GLN A 22 -7.61 12.61 -5.26
C GLN A 22 -8.72 11.72 -5.81
N ILE A 23 -8.61 10.41 -5.59
CA ILE A 23 -9.60 9.45 -6.03
C ILE A 23 -10.82 9.61 -5.12
N LYS A 24 -11.90 10.19 -5.64
CA LYS A 24 -13.17 10.17 -4.93
C LYS A 24 -13.69 8.74 -4.88
N SER A 25 -13.75 8.16 -3.68
CA SER A 25 -14.19 6.79 -3.45
C SER A 25 -15.15 6.70 -2.26
N ALA A 26 -16.08 5.75 -2.31
CA ALA A 26 -16.94 5.36 -1.18
C ALA A 26 -16.31 4.26 -0.31
N ASN A 27 -15.12 3.77 -0.69
CA ASN A 27 -14.38 2.78 0.07
C ASN A 27 -13.89 3.39 1.39
N PRO A 28 -14.28 2.84 2.56
CA PRO A 28 -13.82 3.35 3.85
C PRO A 28 -12.28 3.27 4.01
N MET A 29 -11.62 2.42 3.25
CA MET A 29 -10.17 2.23 3.26
C MET A 29 -9.45 3.04 2.16
N ASN A 30 -10.12 3.98 1.48
CA ASN A 30 -9.48 4.79 0.43
C ASN A 30 -8.23 5.54 0.95
N TYR A 31 -8.23 5.96 2.21
CA TYR A 31 -7.08 6.63 2.84
C TYR A 31 -5.82 5.75 2.86
N VAL A 32 -5.96 4.41 2.86
CA VAL A 32 -4.81 3.49 2.82
C VAL A 32 -4.05 3.68 1.52
N GLY A 33 -4.74 3.75 0.39
CA GLY A 33 -4.09 4.00 -0.91
C GLY A 33 -3.45 5.39 -1.01
N GLU A 34 -4.09 6.41 -0.42
CA GLU A 34 -3.53 7.77 -0.35
C GLU A 34 -2.24 7.81 0.46
N GLN A 35 -2.24 7.24 1.67
CA GLN A 35 -1.06 7.19 2.53
C GLN A 35 0.03 6.28 1.96
N HIS A 36 -0.35 5.14 1.38
CA HIS A 36 0.57 4.23 0.68
C HIS A 36 1.43 5.01 -0.34
N ASN A 37 0.80 5.78 -1.22
CA ASN A 37 1.52 6.54 -2.24
C ASN A 37 2.35 7.69 -1.65
N ALA A 38 1.87 8.32 -0.58
CA ALA A 38 2.62 9.37 0.11
C ALA A 38 3.94 8.82 0.69
N TYR A 39 3.88 7.68 1.37
CA TYR A 39 5.07 7.01 1.91
C TYR A 39 5.96 6.40 0.83
N LEU A 40 5.35 5.82 -0.22
CA LEU A 40 6.10 5.28 -1.36
C LEU A 40 6.93 6.37 -2.06
N ALA A 41 6.37 7.56 -2.25
CA ALA A 41 7.10 8.69 -2.82
C ALA A 41 8.34 9.11 -2.00
N CYS A 42 8.29 8.94 -0.67
CA CYS A 42 9.46 9.12 0.18
C CYS A 42 10.44 7.95 0.05
N LEU A 43 9.94 6.71 0.10
CA LEU A 43 10.77 5.50 0.07
C LEU A 43 11.61 5.38 -1.21
N GLN A 44 11.06 5.83 -2.35
CA GLN A 44 11.77 5.94 -3.63
C GLN A 44 12.99 6.87 -3.57
N LYS A 45 12.99 7.87 -2.66
CA LYS A 45 14.09 8.82 -2.51
C LYS A 45 15.12 8.35 -1.50
N VAL A 46 14.67 7.88 -0.34
CA VAL A 46 15.55 7.63 0.82
C VAL A 46 16.20 6.25 0.79
N ASN A 47 15.56 5.27 0.14
CA ASN A 47 16.09 3.91 0.00
C ASN A 47 16.47 3.61 -1.45
N ALA A 48 16.96 4.60 -2.20
CA ALA A 48 17.23 4.45 -3.63
C ALA A 48 18.26 3.34 -3.95
N ASP A 49 19.19 3.04 -3.03
CA ASP A 49 20.20 2.01 -3.20
C ASP A 49 19.77 0.60 -2.76
N GLY A 50 18.55 0.47 -2.20
CA GLY A 50 17.93 -0.81 -1.84
C GLY A 50 18.63 -1.58 -0.72
N LYS A 51 19.62 -1.00 -0.04
CA LYS A 51 20.42 -1.72 0.97
C LYS A 51 19.73 -1.85 2.31
N SER A 52 18.78 -0.96 2.60
CA SER A 52 18.02 -0.99 3.85
C SER A 52 16.76 -1.82 3.70
N ASN A 53 16.36 -2.53 4.76
CA ASN A 53 15.03 -3.14 4.83
C ASN A 53 13.99 -2.04 4.53
N PRO A 54 13.04 -2.27 3.61
CA PRO A 54 12.06 -1.24 3.25
C PRO A 54 11.18 -0.80 4.44
N LEU A 55 10.92 -1.66 5.43
CA LEU A 55 10.19 -1.29 6.65
C LEU A 55 11.03 -0.39 7.57
N GLU A 56 12.33 -0.68 7.74
CA GLU A 56 13.26 0.18 8.49
C GLU A 56 13.34 1.56 7.86
N ALA A 57 13.59 1.64 6.54
CA ALA A 57 13.65 2.92 5.84
C ALA A 57 12.32 3.70 5.92
N LEU A 58 11.19 2.99 5.89
CA LEU A 58 9.86 3.59 6.02
C LEU A 58 9.66 4.24 7.41
N VAL A 59 10.05 3.56 8.48
CA VAL A 59 9.93 4.07 9.85
C VAL A 59 10.96 5.17 10.12
N ASP A 60 12.24 4.88 9.90
CA ASP A 60 13.35 5.72 10.36
C ASP A 60 13.57 6.96 9.49
N GLN A 61 13.31 6.84 8.19
CA GLN A 61 13.66 7.89 7.21
C GLN A 61 12.43 8.58 6.64
N CYS A 62 11.30 7.87 6.51
CA CYS A 62 10.04 8.45 6.04
C CYS A 62 9.08 8.84 7.17
N GLY A 63 9.41 8.54 8.43
CA GLY A 63 8.63 8.95 9.59
C GLY A 63 7.26 8.27 9.68
N PHE A 64 7.14 7.05 9.14
CA PHE A 64 5.97 6.20 9.35
C PHE A 64 5.81 5.90 10.83
N LYS A 65 4.58 6.03 11.35
CA LYS A 65 4.26 5.84 12.77
C LYS A 65 3.39 4.60 12.94
N PRO A 66 3.99 3.42 13.22
CA PRO A 66 3.21 2.25 13.59
C PRO A 66 2.46 2.48 14.91
N GLU A 67 1.39 1.72 15.13
CA GLU A 67 0.65 1.76 16.41
C GLU A 67 1.41 1.06 17.54
N GLN A 68 2.24 0.08 17.19
CA GLN A 68 3.14 -0.65 18.08
C GLN A 68 4.57 -0.07 18.04
N PRO A 69 5.47 -0.47 18.96
CA PRO A 69 6.87 -0.07 18.91
C PRO A 69 7.51 -0.36 17.54
N ALA A 70 8.38 0.55 17.09
CA ALA A 70 9.00 0.50 15.76
C ALA A 70 9.69 -0.84 15.48
N ASP A 71 10.52 -1.32 16.41
CA ASP A 71 11.27 -2.57 16.26
C ASP A 71 10.34 -3.79 16.17
N GLU A 72 9.27 -3.81 16.97
CA GLU A 72 8.25 -4.87 16.94
C GLU A 72 7.50 -4.88 15.60
N PHE A 73 7.13 -3.69 15.10
CA PHE A 73 6.53 -3.54 13.78
C PHE A 73 7.47 -4.04 12.67
N ILE A 74 8.72 -3.60 12.66
CA ILE A 74 9.69 -3.98 11.63
C ILE A 74 9.90 -5.50 11.63
N GLN A 75 10.08 -6.11 12.81
CA GLN A 75 10.28 -7.55 12.93
C GLN A 75 9.07 -8.34 12.41
N GLU A 76 7.89 -8.09 12.97
CA GLU A 76 6.67 -8.84 12.63
C GLU A 76 6.31 -8.68 11.15
N TYR A 77 6.38 -7.46 10.62
CA TYR A 77 5.96 -7.20 9.25
C TYR A 77 6.99 -7.63 8.21
N THR A 78 8.26 -7.79 8.59
CA THR A 78 9.25 -8.44 7.73
C THR A 78 8.91 -9.91 7.53
N GLU A 79 8.45 -10.61 8.59
CA GLU A 79 8.02 -12.02 8.52
C GLU A 79 6.73 -12.21 7.71
N LEU A 80 5.87 -11.18 7.65
CA LEU A 80 4.64 -11.19 6.87
C LEU A 80 4.85 -10.84 5.38
N MET A 81 6.04 -10.39 4.99
CA MET A 81 6.31 -10.03 3.60
C MET A 81 6.34 -11.30 2.72
N PRO A 82 5.68 -11.32 1.55
CA PRO A 82 5.76 -12.47 0.66
C PRO A 82 7.19 -12.79 0.24
N GLU A 83 7.57 -14.07 0.30
CA GLU A 83 8.92 -14.52 -0.09
C GLU A 83 9.22 -14.24 -1.57
N ASN A 84 8.21 -14.37 -2.44
CA ASN A 84 8.31 -14.06 -3.86
C ASN A 84 7.32 -12.97 -4.23
N LEU A 85 7.78 -11.73 -4.22
CA LEU A 85 6.98 -10.55 -4.54
C LEU A 85 6.65 -10.39 -6.04
N LEU A 86 7.22 -11.23 -6.91
CA LEU A 86 6.88 -11.27 -8.34
C LEU A 86 5.88 -12.38 -8.68
N ALA A 87 5.46 -13.17 -7.69
CA ALA A 87 4.47 -14.22 -7.86
C ALA A 87 3.07 -13.62 -8.16
N PRO A 88 2.15 -14.41 -8.74
CA PRO A 88 0.73 -14.06 -8.76
C PRO A 88 0.21 -13.74 -7.35
N LEU A 89 -0.74 -12.81 -7.24
CA LEU A 89 -1.35 -12.42 -5.97
C LEU A 89 -1.98 -13.60 -5.24
N SER A 90 -2.59 -14.53 -5.98
CA SER A 90 -3.09 -15.81 -5.47
C SER A 90 -2.02 -16.62 -4.71
N GLN A 91 -0.77 -16.62 -5.18
CA GLN A 91 0.34 -17.30 -4.52
C GLN A 91 0.85 -16.50 -3.32
N MET A 92 0.96 -15.17 -3.45
CA MET A 92 1.36 -14.30 -2.34
C MET A 92 0.38 -14.36 -1.15
N LEU A 93 -0.92 -14.55 -1.42
CA LEU A 93 -1.95 -14.67 -0.38
C LEU A 93 -2.14 -16.11 0.13
N ALA A 94 -1.57 -17.12 -0.53
CA ALA A 94 -1.79 -18.52 -0.18
C ALA A 94 -1.44 -18.87 1.29
N PRO A 95 -0.33 -18.36 1.88
CA PRO A 95 -0.02 -18.61 3.29
C PRO A 95 -1.12 -18.11 4.25
N HIS A 96 -1.83 -17.06 3.85
CA HIS A 96 -2.88 -16.42 4.65
C HIS A 96 -4.30 -16.78 4.18
N ARG A 97 -4.47 -17.78 3.31
CA ARG A 97 -5.76 -18.12 2.70
C ARG A 97 -6.89 -18.36 3.70
N LYS A 98 -6.57 -18.90 4.88
CA LYS A 98 -7.53 -19.18 5.96
C LYS A 98 -8.11 -17.92 6.61
N ALA A 99 -7.50 -16.76 6.42
CA ALA A 99 -8.02 -15.48 6.91
C ALA A 99 -9.18 -14.94 6.06
N PHE A 100 -9.46 -15.55 4.91
CA PHE A 100 -10.46 -15.08 3.96
C PHE A 100 -11.54 -16.12 3.69
N ASN A 101 -12.78 -15.67 3.53
CA ASN A 101 -13.81 -16.44 2.87
C ASN A 101 -13.68 -16.35 1.33
N ASP A 102 -14.47 -17.15 0.61
CA ASP A 102 -14.39 -17.24 -0.84
C ASP A 102 -14.74 -15.91 -1.54
N ARG A 103 -15.65 -15.12 -0.95
CA ARG A 103 -16.04 -13.81 -1.49
C ARG A 103 -14.87 -12.83 -1.41
N GLN A 104 -14.26 -12.69 -0.25
CA GLN A 104 -13.08 -11.84 -0.01
C GLN A 104 -11.93 -12.23 -0.94
N TYR A 105 -11.65 -13.53 -1.03
CA TYR A 105 -10.58 -14.04 -1.90
C TYR A 105 -10.86 -13.78 -3.37
N SER A 106 -12.12 -13.93 -3.83
CA SER A 106 -12.49 -13.67 -5.22
C SER A 106 -12.26 -12.21 -5.67
N VAL A 107 -12.43 -11.24 -4.75
CA VAL A 107 -12.13 -9.82 -5.04
C VAL A 107 -10.63 -9.63 -5.28
N ALA A 108 -9.77 -10.25 -4.47
CA ALA A 108 -8.32 -10.20 -4.67
C ALA A 108 -7.91 -10.84 -6.00
N LEU A 109 -8.48 -11.99 -6.37
CA LEU A 109 -8.21 -12.62 -7.66
C LEU A 109 -8.66 -11.75 -8.85
N GLU A 110 -9.75 -11.02 -8.71
CA GLU A 110 -10.21 -10.10 -9.75
C GLU A 110 -9.27 -8.89 -9.90
N VAL A 111 -8.67 -8.39 -8.81
CA VAL A 111 -7.58 -7.41 -8.88
C VAL A 111 -6.40 -7.97 -9.69
N GLU A 112 -5.98 -9.21 -9.42
CA GLU A 112 -4.91 -9.89 -10.17
C GLU A 112 -5.21 -9.95 -11.66
N ARG A 113 -6.42 -10.41 -12.01
CA ARG A 113 -6.87 -10.54 -13.39
C ARG A 113 -6.88 -9.18 -14.10
N VAL A 114 -7.44 -8.15 -13.46
CA VAL A 114 -7.52 -6.79 -14.04
C VAL A 114 -6.14 -6.23 -14.32
N LEU A 115 -5.22 -6.30 -13.35
CA LEU A 115 -3.88 -5.73 -13.47
C LEU A 115 -3.00 -6.47 -14.48
N SER A 116 -3.10 -7.80 -14.55
CA SER A 116 -2.23 -8.62 -15.40
C SER A 116 -2.69 -8.71 -16.87
N THR A 117 -3.92 -8.32 -17.19
CA THR A 117 -4.50 -8.52 -18.54
C THR A 117 -4.90 -7.24 -19.27
N GLN A 118 -4.98 -6.09 -18.60
CA GLN A 118 -5.53 -4.87 -19.17
C GLN A 118 -4.47 -3.77 -19.33
N SER A 119 -4.73 -2.81 -20.24
CA SER A 119 -3.96 -1.56 -20.27
C SER A 119 -4.17 -0.75 -18.99
N PRO A 120 -3.26 0.17 -18.62
CA PRO A 120 -3.45 1.06 -17.48
C PRO A 120 -4.81 1.77 -17.43
N GLU A 121 -5.29 2.28 -18.57
CA GLU A 121 -6.56 3.01 -18.66
C GLU A 121 -7.76 2.09 -18.47
N GLN A 122 -7.68 0.88 -19.02
CA GLN A 122 -8.71 -0.14 -18.84
C GLN A 122 -8.72 -0.65 -17.40
N ALA A 123 -7.54 -0.94 -16.83
CA ALA A 123 -7.37 -1.37 -15.45
C ALA A 123 -7.91 -0.32 -14.48
N SER A 124 -7.63 0.96 -14.70
CA SER A 124 -8.14 2.07 -13.86
C SER A 124 -9.67 2.07 -13.77
N ARG A 125 -10.36 1.91 -14.91
CA ARG A 125 -11.83 1.81 -14.95
C ARG A 125 -12.33 0.53 -14.28
N SER A 126 -11.74 -0.62 -14.62
CA SER A 126 -12.13 -1.92 -14.07
C SER A 126 -11.94 -2.01 -12.56
N LEU A 127 -10.85 -1.44 -12.02
CA LEU A 127 -10.62 -1.37 -10.57
C LEU A 127 -11.61 -0.44 -9.87
N ALA A 128 -12.02 0.66 -10.53
CA ALA A 128 -13.03 1.54 -9.96
C ALA A 128 -14.41 0.85 -9.86
N ASP A 129 -14.78 0.10 -10.89
CA ASP A 129 -16.00 -0.70 -10.90
C ASP A 129 -15.93 -1.85 -9.89
N LEU A 130 -14.77 -2.50 -9.77
CA LEU A 130 -14.52 -3.55 -8.78
C LEU A 130 -14.64 -3.01 -7.37
N GLU A 131 -14.06 -1.84 -7.08
CA GLU A 131 -14.16 -1.20 -5.77
C GLU A 131 -15.61 -0.89 -5.41
N ASN A 132 -16.38 -0.30 -6.34
CA ASN A 132 -17.79 -0.01 -6.10
C ASN A 132 -18.59 -1.28 -5.76
N LYS A 133 -18.33 -2.39 -6.47
CA LYS A 133 -18.97 -3.69 -6.18
C LYS A 133 -18.50 -4.28 -4.85
N ALA A 134 -17.21 -4.18 -4.53
CA ALA A 134 -16.63 -4.67 -3.29
C ALA A 134 -17.21 -3.92 -2.08
N VAL A 135 -17.30 -2.59 -2.14
CA VAL A 135 -17.86 -1.74 -1.06
C VAL A 135 -19.32 -2.09 -0.75
N LEU A 136 -20.09 -2.50 -1.76
CA LEU A 136 -21.50 -2.91 -1.58
C LEU A 136 -21.66 -4.35 -1.09
N SER A 137 -20.66 -5.21 -1.29
CA SER A 137 -20.78 -6.67 -1.05
C SER A 137 -19.97 -7.18 0.14
N LEU A 138 -18.97 -6.42 0.58
CA LEU A 138 -18.16 -6.67 1.77
C LEU A 138 -18.67 -5.82 2.93
N GLY A 139 -18.56 -6.36 4.16
CA GLY A 139 -19.00 -5.70 5.36
C GLY A 139 -17.96 -4.74 5.95
N ARG A 140 -17.76 -4.87 7.26
CA ARG A 140 -16.86 -4.05 8.07
C ARG A 140 -16.00 -4.90 9.01
N GLU A 141 -15.97 -6.21 8.80
CA GLU A 141 -15.06 -7.10 9.53
C GLU A 141 -13.61 -6.84 9.09
N THR A 142 -12.64 -7.21 9.93
CA THR A 142 -11.21 -6.98 9.66
C THR A 142 -10.78 -7.49 8.28
N ALA A 143 -11.19 -8.70 7.89
CA ALA A 143 -10.85 -9.28 6.60
C ALA A 143 -11.53 -8.56 5.42
N ASP A 144 -12.75 -8.02 5.61
CA ASP A 144 -13.42 -7.20 4.60
C ASP A 144 -12.65 -5.89 4.37
N LEU A 145 -12.29 -5.22 5.47
CA LEU A 145 -11.51 -3.98 5.42
C LEU A 145 -10.12 -4.22 4.85
N ALA A 146 -9.48 -5.35 5.13
CA ALA A 146 -8.19 -5.73 4.55
C ALA A 146 -8.26 -5.88 3.01
N VAL A 147 -9.30 -6.54 2.50
CA VAL A 147 -9.51 -6.64 1.04
C VAL A 147 -9.82 -5.27 0.44
N LEU A 148 -10.63 -4.45 1.10
CA LEU A 148 -10.91 -3.08 0.66
C LEU A 148 -9.66 -2.18 0.68
N SER A 149 -8.75 -2.38 1.64
CA SER A 149 -7.42 -1.74 1.65
C SER A 149 -6.61 -2.17 0.43
N GLY A 150 -6.58 -3.47 0.11
CA GLY A 150 -5.95 -3.99 -1.11
C GLY A 150 -6.50 -3.33 -2.38
N VAL A 151 -7.81 -3.20 -2.51
CA VAL A 151 -8.43 -2.54 -3.67
C VAL A 151 -8.08 -1.05 -3.74
N ALA A 152 -8.11 -0.33 -2.61
CA ALA A 152 -7.69 1.06 -2.54
C ALA A 152 -6.21 1.20 -2.96
N THR A 153 -5.33 0.36 -2.42
CA THR A 153 -3.92 0.32 -2.79
C THR A 153 -3.75 0.04 -4.28
N ALA A 154 -4.48 -0.91 -4.87
CA ALA A 154 -4.42 -1.18 -6.32
C ALA A 154 -4.73 0.07 -7.15
N ARG A 155 -5.81 0.79 -6.80
CA ARG A 155 -6.24 2.00 -7.54
C ARG A 155 -5.21 3.11 -7.46
N HIS A 156 -4.68 3.38 -6.28
CA HIS A 156 -3.71 4.45 -6.07
C HIS A 156 -2.33 4.09 -6.61
N SER A 157 -1.86 2.86 -6.37
CA SER A 157 -0.57 2.37 -6.83
C SER A 157 -0.50 2.29 -8.36
N LEU A 158 -1.59 1.91 -9.04
CA LEU A 158 -1.69 1.98 -10.50
C LEU A 158 -1.37 3.39 -11.03
N ILE A 159 -1.92 4.45 -10.42
CA ILE A 159 -1.65 5.83 -10.84
C ILE A 159 -0.17 6.16 -10.64
N PHE A 160 0.40 5.77 -9.50
CA PHE A 160 1.80 6.03 -9.18
C PHE A 160 2.75 5.39 -10.20
N TRP A 161 2.64 4.07 -10.40
CA TRP A 161 3.58 3.32 -11.24
C TRP A 161 3.40 3.51 -12.73
N THR A 162 2.24 4.00 -13.18
CA THR A 162 2.04 4.36 -14.59
C THR A 162 2.64 5.72 -14.93
N GLN A 163 2.76 6.61 -13.95
CA GLN A 163 3.41 7.93 -14.10
C GLN A 163 4.90 7.88 -13.77
N SER A 164 5.30 7.00 -12.86
CA SER A 164 6.69 6.77 -12.45
C SER A 164 7.02 5.29 -12.60
N PRO A 165 7.24 4.78 -13.82
CA PRO A 165 7.51 3.36 -14.04
C PRO A 165 8.67 2.85 -13.18
N PRO A 166 8.59 1.60 -12.68
CA PRO A 166 9.69 1.01 -11.92
C PRO A 166 10.96 0.98 -12.77
N GLN A 167 12.10 1.29 -12.15
CA GLN A 167 13.40 1.27 -12.83
C GLN A 167 13.93 -0.16 -13.03
N ALA A 168 13.41 -1.10 -12.24
CA ALA A 168 13.72 -2.52 -12.27
C ALA A 168 13.08 -3.28 -13.45
N ARG A 169 13.42 -4.58 -13.59
CA ARG A 169 12.83 -5.49 -14.58
C ARG A 169 11.34 -5.77 -14.33
N ALA A 170 10.86 -5.50 -13.12
CA ALA A 170 9.46 -5.68 -12.74
C ALA A 170 8.54 -4.81 -13.60
N LYS A 171 7.44 -5.40 -14.08
CA LYS A 171 6.38 -4.64 -14.75
C LYS A 171 5.59 -3.85 -13.73
N TRP A 172 5.06 -2.68 -14.11
CA TRP A 172 4.23 -1.84 -13.22
C TRP A 172 3.15 -2.65 -12.50
N TRP A 173 2.49 -3.58 -13.19
CA TRP A 173 1.41 -4.37 -12.60
C TRP A 173 1.92 -5.39 -11.58
N GLN A 174 3.15 -5.89 -11.71
CA GLN A 174 3.74 -6.79 -10.71
C GLN A 174 4.01 -6.03 -9.41
N VAL A 175 4.48 -4.78 -9.52
CA VAL A 175 4.65 -3.91 -8.34
C VAL A 175 3.29 -3.67 -7.69
N VAL A 176 2.27 -3.27 -8.46
CA VAL A 176 0.92 -3.05 -7.93
C VAL A 176 0.37 -4.32 -7.24
N LEU A 177 0.62 -5.53 -7.77
CA LEU A 177 0.18 -6.76 -7.10
C LEU A 177 0.89 -7.02 -5.77
N ALA A 178 2.17 -6.71 -5.65
CA ALA A 178 2.89 -6.79 -4.39
C ALA A 178 2.37 -5.76 -3.37
N ASP A 179 2.06 -4.55 -3.82
CA ASP A 179 1.45 -3.50 -3.00
C ASP A 179 0.09 -3.97 -2.47
N VAL A 180 -0.71 -4.60 -3.33
CA VAL A 180 -2.01 -5.19 -2.97
C VAL A 180 -1.83 -6.34 -1.97
N ALA A 181 -0.87 -7.23 -2.19
CA ALA A 181 -0.58 -8.32 -1.26
C ALA A 181 -0.22 -7.77 0.12
N GLY A 182 0.71 -6.79 0.18
CA GLY A 182 1.08 -6.13 1.43
C GLY A 182 -0.09 -5.38 2.06
N GLY A 183 -0.90 -4.67 1.28
CA GLY A 183 -2.08 -3.97 1.77
C GLY A 183 -3.14 -4.90 2.36
N ILE A 184 -3.35 -6.07 1.76
CA ILE A 184 -4.29 -7.09 2.26
C ILE A 184 -3.71 -7.75 3.52
N VAL A 185 -2.49 -8.28 3.46
CA VAL A 185 -1.88 -9.00 4.58
C VAL A 185 -1.69 -8.07 5.77
N GLY A 186 -1.09 -6.90 5.57
CA GLY A 186 -0.92 -5.90 6.63
C GLY A 186 -2.27 -5.42 7.19
N GLY A 187 -3.30 -5.37 6.35
CA GLY A 187 -4.68 -5.08 6.76
C GLY A 187 -5.27 -6.11 7.72
N VAL A 188 -4.96 -7.39 7.52
CA VAL A 188 -5.43 -8.47 8.39
C VAL A 188 -4.78 -8.39 9.77
N PHE A 189 -3.48 -8.08 9.83
CA PHE A 189 -2.70 -8.14 11.08
C PHE A 189 -2.64 -6.82 11.87
N GLY A 190 -2.74 -5.66 11.22
CA GLY A 190 -2.69 -4.36 11.89
C GLY A 190 -3.61 -3.30 11.31
N GLY A 191 -4.73 -3.72 10.70
CA GLY A 191 -5.72 -2.80 10.16
C GLY A 191 -5.13 -1.85 9.11
N GLY A 192 -5.68 -0.64 9.02
CA GLY A 192 -5.23 0.30 8.00
C GLY A 192 -3.76 0.75 8.14
N VAL A 193 -3.24 0.83 9.36
CA VAL A 193 -1.82 1.18 9.58
C VAL A 193 -0.93 0.05 9.06
N GLY A 194 -1.22 -1.20 9.42
CA GLY A 194 -0.50 -2.36 8.88
C GLY A 194 -0.60 -2.45 7.36
N ALA A 195 -1.76 -2.15 6.78
CA ALA A 195 -1.96 -2.13 5.33
C ALA A 195 -1.10 -1.09 4.61
N VAL A 196 -1.02 0.14 5.13
CA VAL A 196 -0.13 1.19 4.58
C VAL A 196 1.32 0.74 4.68
N GLY A 197 1.74 0.29 5.88
CA GLY A 197 3.13 -0.05 6.14
C GLY A 197 3.64 -1.20 5.27
N LEU A 198 2.94 -2.33 5.28
CA LEU A 198 3.37 -3.50 4.50
C LEU A 198 3.22 -3.29 2.99
N GLY A 199 2.11 -2.66 2.56
CA GLY A 199 1.90 -2.34 1.15
C GLY A 199 3.03 -1.49 0.58
N THR A 200 3.40 -0.42 1.28
CA THR A 200 4.52 0.45 0.85
C THR A 200 5.85 -0.28 0.86
N ALA A 201 6.09 -1.13 1.86
CA ALA A 201 7.33 -1.89 1.95
C ALA A 201 7.49 -2.91 0.81
N CYS A 202 6.43 -3.66 0.48
CA CYS A 202 6.39 -4.55 -0.68
C CYS A 202 6.69 -3.78 -1.98
N SER A 203 6.10 -2.60 -2.15
CA SER A 203 6.35 -1.71 -3.30
C SER A 203 7.82 -1.35 -3.45
N GLY A 204 8.43 -0.91 -2.34
CA GLY A 204 9.83 -0.53 -2.27
C GLY A 204 10.79 -1.69 -2.54
N ALA A 205 10.40 -2.92 -2.18
CA ALA A 205 11.17 -4.12 -2.45
C ALA A 205 11.09 -4.54 -3.92
N VAL A 206 9.89 -4.61 -4.52
CA VAL A 206 9.73 -5.05 -5.92
C VAL A 206 10.35 -4.10 -6.91
N ALA A 207 10.18 -2.78 -6.70
CA ALA A 207 10.67 -1.76 -7.62
C ALA A 207 12.20 -1.76 -7.80
N LYS A 208 12.93 -2.62 -7.07
CA LYS A 208 14.39 -2.75 -7.06
C LYS A 208 14.90 -4.16 -7.36
N LEU A 209 14.02 -5.12 -7.64
CA LEU A 209 14.44 -6.46 -8.06
C LEU A 209 15.07 -6.40 -9.47
N GLU A 210 16.39 -6.61 -9.56
CA GLU A 210 17.15 -6.65 -10.82
C GLU A 210 16.74 -7.80 -11.76
#